data_AF-X1ELL7-F1
#
_entry.id   AF-X1ELL7-F1
#
_cell.length_a   1.000
_cell.length_b   1.000
_cell.length_c   1.000
_cell.angle_alpha   90.00
_cell.angle_beta   90.00
_cell.angle_gamma   90.00
#
_symmetry.space_group_name_H-M   'P 1'
#
loop_
_entity.id
_entity.type
_entity.pdbx_description
1 polymer ?
#
loop_
_entity_poly.entity_id
_entity_poly.type
_entity_poly.pdbx_seq_one_letter_code
_entity_poly.pdbx_strand_id
1 'polypeptide(L)' 'MRAIDEREFKNKLSLFEAVLLGIGSTIGAGIFVLLSSAFSIAGPAVIVAFALNALIAFIIAGNYAEAA' A
#
# COMPACT_ATOMS: atom_id res chain seq x y z
N MET A 1 -35.17 -16.69 10.03
CA MET A 1 -33.87 -16.48 9.37
C MET A 1 -33.72 -14.96 9.20
N ARG A 2 -32.96 -14.31 10.08
CA ARG A 2 -32.89 -12.83 10.16
C ARG A 2 -32.03 -12.36 9.00
N ALA A 3 -32.60 -11.57 8.10
CA ALA A 3 -31.84 -10.88 7.08
C ALA A 3 -30.76 -10.07 7.80
N ILE A 4 -29.51 -10.43 7.56
CA ILE A 4 -28.37 -9.56 7.79
C ILE A 4 -28.63 -8.31 6.95
N ASP A 5 -29.04 -7.23 7.59
CA ASP A 5 -29.23 -5.94 6.95
C ASP A 5 -27.83 -5.49 6.47
N GLU A 6 -27.54 -5.72 5.18
CA GLU A 6 -26.26 -5.40 4.53
C GLU A 6 -25.89 -3.91 4.60
N ARG A 7 -26.76 -3.04 5.16
CA ARG A 7 -26.56 -1.59 5.24
C ARG A 7 -25.94 -1.09 6.54
N GLU A 8 -25.55 -1.99 7.45
CA GLU A 8 -24.92 -1.61 8.72
C GLU A 8 -23.38 -1.56 8.70
N PHE A 9 -22.73 -1.61 7.53
CA PHE A 9 -21.29 -1.33 7.41
C PHE A 9 -21.03 0.12 6.96
N LYS A 10 -21.52 1.09 7.74
CA LYS A 10 -21.09 2.50 7.63
C LYS A 10 -19.97 2.84 8.60
N ASN A 11 -19.01 1.94 8.77
CA ASN A 11 -17.75 2.30 9.42
C ASN A 11 -16.95 3.16 8.45
N LYS A 12 -17.23 4.47 8.45
CA LYS A 12 -16.42 5.43 7.73
C LYS A 12 -15.02 5.38 8.34
N LEU A 13 -14.07 4.85 7.59
CA LEU A 13 -12.67 4.92 7.97
C LEU A 13 -12.28 6.40 8.06
N SER A 14 -11.69 6.79 9.19
CA SER A 14 -11.02 8.07 9.29
C SER A 14 -9.88 8.12 8.28
N LEU A 15 -9.53 9.32 7.81
CA LEU A 15 -8.39 9.50 6.89
C LEU A 15 -7.11 8.86 7.45
N PHE A 16 -6.91 8.95 8.76
CA PHE A 16 -5.76 8.35 9.42
C PHE A 16 -5.79 6.82 9.36
N GLU A 17 -6.95 6.20 9.56
CA GLU A 17 -7.12 4.75 9.47
C GLU A 17 -6.91 4.26 8.03
N ALA A 18 -7.43 5.01 7.05
CA ALA A 18 -7.24 4.70 5.63
C ALA A 18 -5.76 4.79 5.21
N VAL A 19 -5.04 5.84 5.65
CA VAL A 19 -3.60 5.99 5.40
C VAL A 19 -2.81 4.88 6.07
N LEU A 20 -3.10 4.57 7.33
CA LEU A 20 -2.44 3.46 8.05
C LEU A 20 -2.69 2.11 7.40
N LEU A 21 -3.91 1.87 6.90
CA LEU A 21 -4.24 0.66 6.16
C LEU A 21 -3.41 0.56 4.87
N GLY A 22 -3.26 1.66 4.14
CA GLY A 22 -2.40 1.74 2.95
C GLY A 22 -0.92 1.48 3.25
N ILE A 23 -0.39 2.09 4.32
CA ILE A 23 1.00 1.90 4.75
C ILE A 23 1.22 0.43 5.16
N GLY A 24 0.33 -0.14 5.97
CA GLY A 24 0.41 -1.53 6.41
C GLY A 24 0.38 -2.51 5.23
N SER A 25 -0.49 -2.28 4.25
CA SER A 25 -0.58 -3.09 3.04
C SER A 25 0.71 -3.04 2.21
N THR A 26 1.26 -1.84 2.01
CA THR A 26 2.49 -1.64 1.21
C THR A 26 3.71 -2.25 1.90
N ILE A 27 3.85 -2.08 3.22
CA ILE A 27 4.95 -2.69 3.96
C ILE A 27 4.83 -4.21 3.99
N GLY A 28 3.63 -4.75 4.22
CA GLY A 28 3.38 -6.19 4.27
C GLY A 28 3.77 -6.91 2.98
N ALA A 29 3.28 -6.45 1.83
CA ALA A 29 3.60 -7.06 0.54
C ALA A 29 5.01 -6.68 0.05
N GLY A 30 5.39 -5.41 0.13
CA GLY A 30 6.64 -4.91 -0.44
C GLY A 30 7.88 -5.28 0.36
N ILE A 31 7.90 -4.97 1.66
CA ILE A 31 9.11 -5.08 2.48
C ILE A 31 9.36 -6.52 2.94
N PHE A 32 8.33 -7.25 3.33
CA PHE A 32 8.52 -8.61 3.84
C PHE A 32 8.60 -9.68 2.74
N VAL A 33 7.86 -9.52 1.64
CA VAL A 33 7.83 -10.51 0.56
C VAL A 33 8.80 -10.15 -0.57
N LEU A 34 8.67 -8.95 -1.14
CA LEU A 34 9.44 -8.57 -2.34
C LEU A 34 10.88 -8.17 -2.02
N LEU A 35 11.14 -7.54 -0.88
CA LEU A 35 12.49 -7.10 -0.51
C LEU A 35 13.44 -8.30 -0.33
N SER A 36 12.94 -9.39 0.25
CA SER A 36 13.71 -10.62 0.50
C SER A 36 14.33 -11.18 -0.80
N SER A 37 13.53 -11.28 -1.85
CA SER A 37 14.00 -11.74 -3.16
C SER A 37 14.79 -10.66 -3.90
N ALA A 38 14.40 -9.39 -3.81
CA ALA A 38 15.11 -8.28 -4.45
C ALA A 38 16.54 -8.11 -3.91
N PHE A 39 16.77 -8.33 -2.62
CA PHE A 39 18.12 -8.30 -2.02
C PHE A 39 19.04 -9.37 -2.62
N SER A 40 18.53 -10.55 -2.96
CA SER A 40 19.34 -11.61 -3.59
C SER A 40 19.77 -11.26 -5.02
N ILE A 41 19.00 -10.43 -5.71
CA ILE A 41 19.26 -10.05 -7.10
C ILE A 41 20.12 -8.78 -7.17
N ALA A 42 19.75 -7.73 -6.43
CA ALA A 42 20.37 -6.42 -6.50
C ALA A 42 21.45 -6.18 -5.42
N GLY A 43 21.51 -7.02 -4.39
CA GLY A 43 22.45 -6.85 -3.28
C GLY A 43 22.29 -5.48 -2.58
N PRO A 44 23.39 -4.80 -2.21
CA PRO A 44 23.33 -3.50 -1.53
C PRO A 44 22.66 -2.39 -2.36
N ALA A 45 22.63 -2.53 -3.69
CA ALA A 45 22.05 -1.55 -4.60
C ALA A 45 20.51 -1.54 -4.60
N VAL A 46 19.86 -2.48 -3.89
CA VAL A 46 18.40 -2.55 -3.78
C VAL A 46 17.78 -1.27 -3.23
N ILE A 47 18.51 -0.53 -2.38
CA ILE A 47 18.07 0.78 -1.86
C ILE A 47 17.83 1.79 -2.99
N VAL A 48 18.68 1.79 -4.01
CA VAL A 48 18.53 2.70 -5.16
C VAL A 48 17.31 2.29 -5.99
N ALA A 49 17.12 0.99 -6.22
CA ALA A 49 15.93 0.47 -6.92
C ALA A 49 14.64 0.81 -6.14
N PHE A 50 14.65 0.69 -4.81
CA PHE A 50 13.52 1.01 -3.97
C PHE A 50 13.20 2.51 -3.95
N ALA A 51 14.21 3.38 -3.95
CA ALA A 51 14.04 4.82 -4.04
C ALA A 51 13.39 5.24 -5.37
N LEU A 52 13.84 4.65 -6.48
CA LEU A 52 13.21 4.87 -7.80
C LEU A 52 11.77 4.36 -7.84
N ASN A 53 11.52 3.17 -7.28
CA ASN A 53 10.16 2.64 -7.18
C ASN A 53 9.23 3.53 -6.35
N ALA A 54 9.72 4.09 -5.22
CA ALA A 54 8.95 5.00 -4.39
C ALA A 54 8.58 6.30 -5.14
N LEU A 55 9.49 6.83 -5.95
CA LEU A 55 9.22 8.02 -6.78
C LEU A 55 8.12 7.73 -7.81
N ILE A 56 8.21 6.59 -8.50
CA ILE A 56 7.20 6.17 -9.48
C ILE A 56 5.85 5.97 -8.79
N ALA A 57 5.83 5.28 -7.65
CA ALA A 57 4.63 5.05 -6.87
C ALA A 57 3.98 6.36 -6.40
N PHE A 58 4.78 7.38 -6.04
CA PHE A 58 4.27 8.68 -5.63
C PHE A 58 3.54 9.40 -6.76
N ILE A 59 4.09 9.37 -7.98
CA ILE A 59 3.46 9.96 -9.16
C ILE A 59 2.14 9.23 -9.46
N ILE A 60 2.13 7.89 -9.41
CA ILE A 60 0.92 7.09 -9.60
C ILE A 60 -0.14 7.42 -8.54
N ALA A 61 0.27 7.54 -7.27
CA ALA A 61 -0.62 7.90 -6.18
C ALA A 61 -1.22 9.29 -6.35
N GLY A 62 -0.46 10.26 -6.88
CA GLY A 62 -0.95 11.59 -7.23
C GLY A 62 -2.09 11.51 -8.26
N ASN A 63 -1.87 10.78 -9.36
CA ASN A 63 -2.91 10.58 -10.38
C ASN A 63 -4.16 9.90 -9.80
N TYR A 64 -3.98 8.94 -8.89
CA TYR A 64 -5.09 8.24 -8.23
C TYR A 64 -5.85 9.14 -7.26
N ALA A 65 -5.15 10.03 -6.56
CA ALA A 65 -5.75 11.03 -5.69
C ALA A 65 -6.55 12.09 -6.46
N GLU A 66 -6.16 12.40 -7.70
CA GLU A 66 -6.94 13.25 -8.59
C GLU A 66 -8.18 12.53 -9.16
N ALA A 67 -8.10 11.21 -9.35
CA ALA A 67 -9.18 10.42 -9.92
C ALA A 67 -10.22 9.93 -8.89
N ALA A 68 -9.88 9.94 -7.59
CA ALA A 68 -10.72 9.50 -6.48
C ALA A 68 -11.66 10.62 -5.99
#